data_AF-X0WQG8-F1
#
_entry.id   AF-X0WQG8-F1
#
_cell.length_a   1.000
_cell.length_b   1.000
_cell.length_c   1.000
_cell.angle_alpha   90.00
_cell.angle_beta   90.00
_cell.angle_gamma   90.00
#
_symmetry.space_group_name_H-M   'P 1'
#
loop_
_entity.id
_entity.type
_entity.pdbx_description
1 polymer ?
#
loop_
_entity_poly.entity_id
_entity_poly.type
_entity_poly.pdbx_seq_one_letter_code
_entity_poly.pdbx_strand_id
1 'polypeptide(L)'
;FQTSGIEGDGSNVTIQDNEIRNATSWAVSVGGMPFPSNVNILRNNIHDNGPGGIGCNCDDSGLWSNTVDAGGGTALSLDGDRGTIGGNVVTNGRVAAMGDDLLVQNNEISAGTASSTLYVSGNPVTVTNNNLSDADYYGIDASSGMASSSSLTIGRNTFDQIRVPIYLSDWDPSDAFTLTATIGGSPSEANTFVDSGGTLGDQSYLVEMSGPTAGVNAEHNNWGLCTAAEIEQEIYHQVDDPAQGLVDFKPFIAPDSCA
;
A
#
# COMPACT_ATOMS: atom_id res chain seq x y z
N PHE A 1 -23.12 5.90 19.79
CA PHE A 1 -22.55 7.25 19.77
C PHE A 1 -21.14 7.13 19.22
N GLN A 2 -20.79 7.93 18.22
CA GLN A 2 -19.42 7.99 17.69
C GLN A 2 -18.63 9.04 18.49
N THR A 3 -17.37 8.73 18.78
CA THR A 3 -16.43 9.57 19.51
C THR A 3 -15.15 9.65 18.71
N SER A 4 -14.71 10.88 18.44
CA SER A 4 -13.42 11.20 17.83
C SER A 4 -12.48 11.81 18.87
N GLY A 5 -11.17 11.76 18.63
CA GLY A 5 -10.19 12.40 19.51
C GLY A 5 -9.97 13.87 19.14
N ILE A 6 -9.26 14.12 18.05
CA ILE A 6 -8.97 15.45 17.52
C ILE A 6 -9.60 15.60 16.14
N GLU A 7 -10.39 16.65 15.96
CA GLU A 7 -10.97 17.03 14.68
C GLU A 7 -10.49 18.42 14.27
N GLY A 8 -10.19 18.61 12.98
CA GLY A 8 -9.78 19.91 12.44
C GLY A 8 -10.10 20.07 10.96
N ASP A 9 -10.24 21.31 10.52
CA ASP A 9 -10.53 21.70 9.13
C ASP A 9 -9.58 22.79 8.60
N GLY A 10 -8.52 23.10 9.34
CA GLY A 10 -7.58 24.19 9.04
C GLY A 10 -6.28 23.72 8.38
N SER A 11 -5.73 24.57 7.50
CA SER A 11 -4.37 24.43 6.97
C SER A 11 -3.29 24.86 7.98
N ASN A 12 -2.05 24.42 7.76
CA ASN A 12 -0.88 24.71 8.60
C ASN A 12 -1.04 24.23 10.05
N VAL A 13 -1.69 23.07 10.19
CA VAL A 13 -1.94 22.44 11.49
C VAL A 13 -0.83 21.42 11.78
N THR A 14 -0.44 21.35 13.04
CA THR A 14 0.45 20.28 13.54
C THR A 14 -0.21 19.58 14.72
N ILE A 15 -0.38 18.27 14.62
CA ILE A 15 -0.88 17.40 15.68
C ILE A 15 0.22 16.42 16.03
N GLN A 16 0.83 16.58 17.20
CA GLN A 16 1.98 15.77 17.57
C GLN A 16 2.05 15.40 19.04
N ASP A 17 2.74 14.29 19.30
CA ASP A 17 3.12 13.85 20.64
C ASP A 17 1.91 13.61 21.57
N ASN A 18 0.80 13.12 21.02
CA ASN A 18 -0.42 12.79 21.76
C ASN A 18 -0.55 11.29 22.00
N GLU A 19 -1.26 10.93 23.08
CA GLU A 19 -1.82 9.60 23.32
C GLU A 19 -3.35 9.66 23.17
N ILE A 20 -3.93 8.88 22.26
CA ILE A 20 -5.37 8.89 21.99
C ILE A 20 -5.91 7.45 22.05
N ARG A 21 -6.96 7.25 22.86
CA ARG A 21 -7.56 5.94 23.14
C ARG A 21 -9.07 5.98 23.28
N ASN A 22 -9.73 4.85 23.04
CA ASN A 22 -11.17 4.65 23.14
C ASN A 22 -12.02 5.58 22.25
N ALA A 23 -11.44 6.12 21.17
CA ALA A 23 -12.22 6.68 20.07
C ALA A 23 -13.02 5.56 19.40
N THR A 24 -14.29 5.81 19.09
CA THR A 24 -15.16 4.82 18.43
C THR A 24 -15.32 5.10 16.93
N SER A 25 -14.67 6.17 16.45
CA SER A 25 -14.49 6.57 15.05
C SER A 25 -13.00 6.85 14.82
N TRP A 26 -12.65 7.86 14.01
CA TRP A 26 -11.28 8.35 13.86
C TRP A 26 -10.72 8.94 15.16
N ALA A 27 -9.55 8.48 15.58
CA ALA A 27 -8.81 9.10 16.68
C ALA A 27 -8.31 10.51 16.31
N VAL A 28 -7.85 10.70 15.08
CA VAL A 28 -7.56 12.02 14.50
C VAL A 28 -8.20 12.12 13.13
N SER A 29 -8.95 13.19 12.88
CA SER A 29 -9.53 13.49 11.58
C SER A 29 -9.28 14.93 11.20
N VAL A 30 -8.57 15.15 10.09
CA VAL A 30 -8.42 16.48 9.50
C VAL A 30 -9.01 16.46 8.10
N GLY A 31 -9.91 17.38 7.81
CA GLY A 31 -10.57 17.45 6.51
C GLY A 31 -11.52 18.62 6.40
N GLY A 32 -11.90 18.96 5.18
CA GLY A 32 -12.75 20.11 4.90
C GLY A 32 -12.85 20.36 3.40
N MET A 33 -13.71 21.30 3.00
CA MET A 33 -13.75 21.79 1.62
C MET A 33 -13.54 23.31 1.64
N PRO A 34 -12.48 23.85 1.00
CA PRO A 34 -11.41 23.13 0.28
C PRO A 34 -10.56 22.21 1.18
N PHE A 35 -9.81 21.28 0.58
CA PHE A 35 -8.90 20.40 1.33
C PHE A 35 -7.89 21.24 2.12
N PRO A 36 -7.75 21.02 3.44
CA PRO A 36 -6.67 21.61 4.23
C PRO A 36 -5.30 21.27 3.66
N SER A 37 -4.33 22.16 3.86
CA SER A 37 -2.97 21.97 3.36
C SER A 37 -1.91 22.20 4.41
N ASN A 38 -0.70 21.65 4.23
CA ASN A 38 0.39 21.71 5.22
C ASN A 38 -0.02 21.15 6.60
N VAL A 39 -0.82 20.07 6.61
CA VAL A 39 -1.22 19.39 7.84
C VAL A 39 -0.17 18.33 8.17
N ASN A 40 0.38 18.42 9.39
CA ASN A 40 1.39 17.49 9.85
C ASN A 40 0.91 16.73 11.09
N ILE A 41 0.77 15.41 10.97
CA ILE A 41 0.33 14.53 12.07
C ILE A 41 1.47 13.57 12.38
N LEU A 42 2.15 13.76 13.51
CA LEU A 42 3.40 13.07 13.77
C LEU A 42 3.63 12.65 15.22
N ARG A 43 4.27 11.48 15.41
CA ARG A 43 4.63 10.93 16.74
C ARG A 43 3.45 10.80 17.70
N ASN A 44 2.26 10.50 17.18
CA ASN A 44 1.11 10.17 18.02
C ASN A 44 1.06 8.67 18.30
N ASN A 45 0.61 8.31 19.50
CA ASN A 45 0.35 6.94 19.91
C ASN A 45 -1.16 6.73 20.02
N ILE A 46 -1.70 5.86 19.16
CA ILE A 46 -3.14 5.67 18.98
C ILE A 46 -3.43 4.18 19.18
N HIS A 47 -4.16 3.84 20.22
CA HIS A 47 -4.46 2.44 20.57
C HIS A 47 -5.81 2.30 21.27
N ASP A 48 -6.30 1.06 21.40
CA ASP A 48 -7.61 0.76 21.99
C ASP A 48 -8.76 1.57 21.35
N ASN A 49 -8.66 1.83 20.04
CA ASN A 49 -9.67 2.57 19.29
C ASN A 49 -10.53 1.62 18.46
N GLY A 50 -11.66 2.14 17.98
CA GLY A 50 -12.47 1.52 16.94
C GLY A 50 -11.73 1.47 15.60
N PRO A 51 -12.44 1.29 14.47
CA PRO A 51 -11.82 0.98 13.18
C PRO A 51 -11.04 2.13 12.52
N GLY A 52 -10.83 3.27 13.19
CA GLY A 52 -10.23 4.47 12.61
C GLY A 52 -9.09 5.03 13.45
N GLY A 53 -7.88 5.06 12.88
CA GLY A 53 -6.73 5.74 13.48
C GLY A 53 -6.67 7.22 13.09
N ILE A 54 -5.85 7.53 12.08
CA ILE A 54 -5.63 8.89 11.58
C ILE A 54 -6.19 9.00 10.16
N GLY A 55 -7.08 9.96 9.92
CA GLY A 55 -7.53 10.35 8.59
C GLY A 55 -7.17 11.79 8.29
N CYS A 56 -6.57 12.05 7.13
CA CYS A 56 -6.31 13.38 6.61
C CYS A 56 -6.80 13.45 5.16
N ASN A 57 -7.86 14.22 4.93
CA ASN A 57 -8.28 14.62 3.59
C ASN A 57 -7.61 15.96 3.28
N CYS A 58 -6.35 15.94 2.88
CA CYS A 58 -5.41 17.06 2.96
C CYS A 58 -4.37 17.04 1.84
N ASP A 59 -4.03 18.21 1.29
CA ASP A 59 -2.95 18.38 0.32
C ASP A 59 -1.64 18.79 1.00
N ASP A 60 -0.48 18.54 0.37
CA ASP A 60 0.83 19.01 0.86
C ASP A 60 1.08 18.65 2.34
N SER A 61 0.64 17.45 2.72
CA SER A 61 0.47 17.04 4.12
C SER A 61 1.15 15.70 4.40
N GLY A 62 1.23 15.31 5.67
CA GLY A 62 1.70 13.97 5.94
C GLY A 62 1.54 13.44 7.34
N LEU A 63 1.75 12.13 7.41
CA LEU A 63 1.56 11.26 8.55
C LEU A 63 2.93 10.64 8.87
N TRP A 64 3.59 11.08 9.95
CA TRP A 64 4.97 10.67 10.23
C TRP A 64 5.18 10.07 11.60
N SER A 65 5.83 8.90 11.65
CA SER A 65 6.28 8.29 12.90
C SER A 65 5.19 8.11 13.95
N ASN A 66 3.95 7.88 13.52
CA ASN A 66 2.86 7.51 14.41
C ASN A 66 2.89 6.02 14.70
N THR A 67 2.41 5.64 15.88
CA THR A 67 2.12 4.24 16.24
C THR A 67 0.62 4.09 16.34
N VAL A 68 0.03 3.21 15.54
CA VAL A 68 -1.42 3.07 15.43
C VAL A 68 -1.85 1.60 15.47
N ASP A 69 -2.70 1.28 16.44
CA ASP A 69 -3.52 0.06 16.47
C ASP A 69 -4.97 0.39 16.14
N ALA A 70 -5.48 -0.14 15.02
CA ALA A 70 -6.77 0.24 14.45
C ALA A 70 -7.83 -0.86 14.48
N GLY A 71 -7.62 -1.93 15.26
CA GLY A 71 -8.67 -2.94 15.49
C GLY A 71 -9.18 -3.64 14.23
N GLY A 72 -8.36 -3.73 13.16
CA GLY A 72 -8.68 -4.32 11.86
C GLY A 72 -9.21 -3.33 10.81
N GLY A 73 -9.34 -2.05 11.13
CA GLY A 73 -9.84 -1.01 10.23
C GLY A 73 -8.74 -0.25 9.47
N THR A 74 -9.04 1.00 9.11
CA THR A 74 -8.05 1.90 8.49
C THR A 74 -7.27 2.62 9.58
N ALA A 75 -5.98 2.29 9.71
CA ALA A 75 -5.09 2.89 10.69
C ALA A 75 -4.62 4.27 10.26
N LEU A 76 -4.22 4.42 9.00
CA LEU A 76 -3.76 5.68 8.42
C LEU A 76 -4.46 5.89 7.09
N SER A 77 -4.97 7.09 6.85
CA SER A 77 -5.53 7.51 5.56
C SER A 77 -5.03 8.89 5.21
N LEU A 78 -4.37 9.02 4.06
CA LEU A 78 -4.06 10.30 3.43
C LEU A 78 -4.75 10.36 2.08
N ASP A 79 -5.74 11.25 1.98
CA ASP A 79 -6.54 11.50 0.78
C ASP A 79 -6.29 12.95 0.32
N GLY A 80 -5.52 13.12 -0.75
CA GLY A 80 -5.09 14.42 -1.25
C GLY A 80 -3.74 14.33 -1.95
N ASP A 81 -3.28 15.46 -2.49
CA ASP A 81 -2.10 15.47 -3.36
C ASP A 81 -0.82 15.86 -2.63
N ARG A 82 0.33 15.45 -3.17
CA ARG A 82 1.68 15.83 -2.70
C ARG A 82 1.91 15.46 -1.23
N GLY A 83 1.35 14.33 -0.83
CA GLY A 83 1.32 13.82 0.53
C GLY A 83 2.42 12.80 0.84
N THR A 84 2.75 12.63 2.13
CA THR A 84 3.67 11.57 2.59
C THR A 84 3.13 10.81 3.79
N ILE A 85 3.19 9.47 3.73
CA ILE A 85 3.01 8.57 4.88
C ILE A 85 4.35 7.91 5.17
N GLY A 86 5.04 8.37 6.22
CA GLY A 86 6.45 8.06 6.45
C GLY A 86 6.81 7.58 7.86
N GLY A 87 7.48 6.43 7.99
CA GLY A 87 8.09 6.05 9.27
C GLY A 87 7.11 5.57 10.34
N ASN A 88 5.87 5.21 9.99
CA ASN A 88 4.84 4.81 10.94
C ASN A 88 4.92 3.32 11.29
N VAL A 89 4.38 2.96 12.45
CA VAL A 89 4.16 1.58 12.89
C VAL A 89 2.66 1.35 12.99
N VAL A 90 2.14 0.43 12.19
CA VAL A 90 0.72 0.06 12.15
C VAL A 90 0.60 -1.41 12.55
N THR A 91 -0.22 -1.67 13.56
CA THR A 91 -0.59 -3.02 13.97
C THR A 91 -2.09 -3.21 13.81
N ASN A 92 -2.51 -4.34 13.25
CA ASN A 92 -3.92 -4.68 13.12
C ASN A 92 -4.73 -3.60 12.39
N GLY A 93 -4.30 -3.26 11.18
CA GLY A 93 -5.00 -2.32 10.33
C GLY A 93 -4.28 -2.06 9.02
N ARG A 94 -4.93 -1.31 8.15
CA ARG A 94 -4.39 -0.93 6.84
C ARG A 94 -4.01 0.53 6.75
N VAL A 95 -3.14 0.85 5.81
CA VAL A 95 -2.83 2.21 5.35
C VAL A 95 -3.55 2.47 4.03
N ALA A 96 -4.09 3.67 3.85
CA ALA A 96 -4.66 4.13 2.59
C ALA A 96 -3.98 5.42 2.13
N ALA A 97 -3.54 5.45 0.88
CA ALA A 97 -2.94 6.63 0.24
C ALA A 97 -3.64 6.86 -1.10
N MET A 98 -4.40 7.94 -1.19
CA MET A 98 -5.26 8.26 -2.34
C MET A 98 -4.98 9.70 -2.79
N GLY A 99 -4.73 9.90 -4.10
CA GLY A 99 -4.36 11.20 -4.66
C GLY A 99 -3.02 11.14 -5.41
N ASP A 100 -2.60 12.30 -5.92
CA ASP A 100 -1.45 12.39 -6.82
C ASP A 100 -0.17 12.81 -6.08
N ASP A 101 0.99 12.48 -6.66
CA ASP A 101 2.32 12.81 -6.09
C ASP A 101 2.53 12.29 -4.65
N LEU A 102 2.12 11.05 -4.38
CA LEU A 102 2.19 10.46 -3.04
C LEU A 102 3.46 9.66 -2.78
N LEU A 103 3.93 9.68 -1.54
CA LEU A 103 5.05 8.88 -1.05
C LEU A 103 4.68 8.10 0.22
N VAL A 104 4.72 6.76 0.13
CA VAL A 104 4.55 5.85 1.27
C VAL A 104 5.88 5.16 1.54
N GLN A 105 6.54 5.50 2.65
CA GLN A 105 7.89 5.02 2.90
C GLN A 105 8.25 4.72 4.36
N ASN A 106 9.18 3.79 4.55
CA ASN A 106 9.76 3.50 5.87
C ASN A 106 8.73 3.05 6.92
N ASN A 107 7.58 2.52 6.50
CA ASN A 107 6.55 2.06 7.44
C ASN A 107 6.70 0.58 7.77
N GLU A 108 6.29 0.21 8.98
CA GLU A 108 6.06 -1.17 9.40
C GLU A 108 4.54 -1.36 9.54
N ILE A 109 3.95 -2.22 8.72
CA ILE A 109 2.50 -2.38 8.61
C ILE A 109 2.16 -3.87 8.69
N SER A 110 1.57 -4.27 9.82
CA SER A 110 0.97 -5.59 10.00
C SER A 110 -0.55 -5.45 9.91
N ALA A 111 -1.15 -6.08 8.90
CA ALA A 111 -2.59 -5.98 8.65
C ALA A 111 -3.43 -6.62 9.76
N GLY A 112 -2.92 -7.66 10.42
CA GLY A 112 -3.64 -8.39 11.46
C GLY A 112 -4.92 -9.01 10.89
N THR A 113 -6.08 -8.40 11.15
CA THR A 113 -7.36 -8.85 10.59
C THR A 113 -7.83 -8.04 9.38
N ALA A 114 -7.06 -7.04 8.92
CA ALA A 114 -7.38 -6.29 7.72
C ALA A 114 -7.10 -7.14 6.46
N SER A 115 -7.89 -6.92 5.40
CA SER A 115 -7.71 -7.64 4.13
C SER A 115 -6.42 -7.27 3.41
N SER A 116 -5.89 -6.06 3.64
CA SER A 116 -4.67 -5.59 3.01
C SER A 116 -3.80 -4.75 3.94
N THR A 117 -2.50 -4.70 3.68
CA THR A 117 -1.60 -3.80 4.43
C THR A 117 -1.70 -2.36 3.91
N LEU A 118 -1.72 -2.18 2.59
CA LEU A 118 -1.68 -0.89 1.94
C LEU A 118 -2.67 -0.85 0.77
N TYR A 119 -3.53 0.16 0.75
CA TYR A 119 -4.36 0.54 -0.38
C TYR A 119 -3.81 1.81 -1.02
N VAL A 120 -3.64 1.81 -2.34
CA VAL A 120 -3.07 2.93 -3.10
C VAL A 120 -3.88 3.23 -4.35
N SER A 121 -4.13 4.51 -4.60
CA SER A 121 -4.73 4.98 -5.86
C SER A 121 -4.26 6.39 -6.18
N GLY A 122 -3.87 6.63 -7.43
CA GLY A 122 -3.43 7.95 -7.89
C GLY A 122 -2.17 7.92 -8.76
N ASN A 123 -1.64 9.09 -9.08
CA ASN A 123 -0.62 9.25 -10.11
C ASN A 123 0.29 10.47 -9.93
N PRO A 124 1.62 10.28 -9.72
CA PRO A 124 2.30 9.04 -9.38
C PRO A 124 2.19 8.72 -7.88
N VAL A 125 2.30 7.43 -7.52
CA VAL A 125 2.47 6.97 -6.15
C VAL A 125 3.77 6.17 -6.02
N THR A 126 4.61 6.54 -5.06
CA THR A 126 5.84 5.80 -4.73
C THR A 126 5.67 5.06 -3.40
N VAL A 127 5.85 3.74 -3.41
CA VAL A 127 5.83 2.88 -2.23
C VAL A 127 7.21 2.29 -2.05
N THR A 128 7.97 2.74 -1.04
CA THR A 128 9.36 2.29 -0.88
C THR A 128 9.83 2.06 0.54
N ASN A 129 10.67 1.04 0.73
CA ASN A 129 11.29 0.74 2.02
C ASN A 129 10.27 0.48 3.14
N ASN A 130 9.15 -0.16 2.83
CA ASN A 130 8.16 -0.57 3.83
C ASN A 130 8.32 -2.06 4.17
N ASN A 131 7.98 -2.43 5.40
CA ASN A 131 7.77 -3.81 5.81
C ASN A 131 6.27 -4.06 5.93
N LEU A 132 5.74 -4.96 5.10
CA LEU A 132 4.32 -5.27 4.99
C LEU A 132 4.13 -6.73 5.39
N SER A 133 3.28 -6.99 6.38
CA SER A 133 3.05 -8.35 6.87
C SER A 133 1.61 -8.69 7.23
N ASP A 134 1.37 -9.99 7.39
CA ASP A 134 0.17 -10.57 8.02
C ASP A 134 -1.16 -10.13 7.37
N ALA A 135 -1.18 -10.03 6.04
CA ALA A 135 -2.40 -9.71 5.30
C ALA A 135 -3.05 -10.97 4.73
N ASP A 136 -4.33 -11.15 5.04
CA ASP A 136 -5.14 -12.28 4.56
C ASP A 136 -5.26 -12.32 3.02
N TYR A 137 -5.21 -11.15 2.37
CA TYR A 137 -5.31 -11.03 0.91
C TYR A 137 -4.11 -10.26 0.34
N TYR A 138 -4.08 -8.94 0.50
CA TYR A 138 -3.19 -8.10 -0.31
C TYR A 138 -2.09 -7.40 0.49
N GLY A 139 -0.87 -7.38 -0.03
CA GLY A 139 0.16 -6.48 0.50
C GLY A 139 -0.19 -5.07 0.07
N ILE A 140 0.03 -4.81 -1.21
CA ILE A 140 -0.38 -3.58 -1.89
C ILE A 140 -1.59 -3.91 -2.75
N ASP A 141 -2.73 -3.31 -2.43
CA ASP A 141 -3.94 -3.25 -3.25
C ASP A 141 -3.94 -1.92 -4.00
N ALA A 142 -3.59 -1.98 -5.28
CA ALA A 142 -3.56 -0.81 -6.15
C ALA A 142 -4.71 -0.83 -7.13
N SER A 143 -5.49 0.24 -7.17
CA SER A 143 -6.55 0.40 -8.16
C SER A 143 -6.40 1.67 -8.98
N SER A 144 -6.85 1.63 -10.24
CA SER A 144 -7.08 2.85 -11.01
C SER A 144 -7.94 3.83 -10.20
N GLY A 145 -7.61 5.12 -10.30
CA GLY A 145 -8.43 6.16 -9.70
C GLY A 145 -9.76 6.26 -10.43
N MET A 146 -10.83 6.66 -9.75
CA MET A 146 -12.17 6.80 -10.36
C MET A 146 -12.23 7.81 -11.52
N ALA A 147 -11.18 8.62 -11.73
CA ALA A 147 -11.14 9.69 -12.71
C ALA A 147 -9.78 9.87 -13.40
N SER A 148 -8.81 8.99 -13.16
CA SER A 148 -7.46 9.11 -13.72
C SER A 148 -6.72 7.77 -13.78
N SER A 149 -5.81 7.65 -14.76
CA SER A 149 -4.78 6.61 -14.77
C SER A 149 -3.96 6.65 -13.48
N SER A 150 -3.44 5.51 -13.07
CA SER A 150 -2.55 5.38 -11.91
C SER A 150 -1.18 4.87 -12.31
N SER A 151 -0.15 5.39 -11.65
CA SER A 151 1.24 4.98 -11.90
C SER A 151 1.97 4.76 -10.58
N LEU A 152 2.54 3.56 -10.43
CA LEU A 152 3.18 3.13 -9.20
C LEU A 152 4.66 2.81 -9.40
N THR A 153 5.45 3.22 -8.41
CA THR A 153 6.81 2.72 -8.21
C THR A 153 6.87 2.00 -6.87
N ILE A 154 7.15 0.69 -6.90
CA ILE A 154 7.17 -0.20 -5.74
C ILE A 154 8.59 -0.75 -5.62
N GLY A 155 9.39 -0.25 -4.68
CA GLY A 155 10.81 -0.64 -4.56
C GLY A 155 11.31 -0.73 -3.12
N ARG A 156 12.23 -1.64 -2.84
CA ARG A 156 12.80 -1.89 -1.49
C ARG A 156 11.79 -2.31 -0.42
N ASN A 157 10.62 -2.82 -0.79
CA ASN A 157 9.67 -3.30 0.22
C ASN A 157 9.96 -4.75 0.60
N THR A 158 9.61 -5.12 1.82
CA THR A 158 9.55 -6.51 2.28
C THR A 158 8.08 -6.91 2.43
N PHE A 159 7.70 -8.03 1.83
CA PHE A 159 6.39 -8.65 1.96
C PHE A 159 6.56 -9.96 2.72
N ASP A 160 5.90 -10.11 3.86
CA ASP A 160 6.03 -11.27 4.73
C ASP A 160 4.67 -11.87 5.11
N GLN A 161 4.47 -13.17 4.86
CA GLN A 161 3.21 -13.87 5.13
C GLN A 161 1.99 -13.21 4.47
N ILE A 162 2.12 -12.81 3.21
CA ILE A 162 1.05 -12.18 2.43
C ILE A 162 0.64 -13.09 1.29
N ARG A 163 -0.67 -13.36 1.18
CA ARG A 163 -1.22 -14.23 0.15
C ARG A 163 -0.98 -13.71 -1.26
N VAL A 164 -1.29 -12.44 -1.51
CA VAL A 164 -1.06 -11.73 -2.76
C VAL A 164 -0.32 -10.42 -2.48
N PRO A 165 1.02 -10.44 -2.46
CA PRO A 165 1.85 -9.28 -2.14
C PRO A 165 1.51 -8.02 -2.94
N ILE A 166 1.24 -8.16 -4.23
CA ILE A 166 0.90 -7.04 -5.11
C ILE A 166 -0.33 -7.41 -5.94
N TYR A 167 -1.40 -6.65 -5.75
CA TYR A 167 -2.62 -6.72 -6.55
C TYR A 167 -2.80 -5.42 -7.33
N LEU A 168 -2.93 -5.54 -8.64
CA LEU A 168 -3.10 -4.42 -9.57
C LEU A 168 -4.46 -4.58 -10.25
N SER A 169 -5.40 -3.67 -9.96
CA SER A 169 -6.76 -3.76 -10.46
C SER A 169 -7.21 -2.54 -11.24
N ASP A 170 -7.67 -2.77 -12.46
CA ASP A 170 -8.46 -1.84 -13.22
C ASP A 170 -9.91 -2.34 -13.30
N TRP A 171 -10.80 -1.72 -12.52
CA TRP A 171 -12.18 -2.19 -12.35
C TRP A 171 -13.12 -1.76 -13.48
N ASP A 172 -12.77 -0.73 -14.25
CA ASP A 172 -13.53 -0.27 -15.41
C ASP A 172 -12.63 -0.18 -16.66
N PRO A 173 -12.35 -1.31 -17.33
CA PRO A 173 -11.59 -1.34 -18.59
C PRO A 173 -12.10 -0.39 -19.69
N SER A 174 -13.33 0.12 -19.57
CA SER A 174 -13.98 0.92 -20.61
C SER A 174 -13.73 2.43 -20.48
N ASP A 175 -13.18 2.89 -19.35
CA ASP A 175 -12.96 4.31 -19.08
C ASP A 175 -11.67 4.89 -19.70
N ALA A 176 -10.84 4.03 -20.29
CA ALA A 176 -9.53 4.33 -20.88
C ALA A 176 -8.45 4.81 -19.89
N PHE A 177 -8.70 4.69 -18.59
CA PHE A 177 -7.66 4.78 -17.59
C PHE A 177 -6.80 3.52 -17.60
N THR A 178 -5.58 3.67 -17.11
CA THR A 178 -4.60 2.61 -17.12
C THR A 178 -3.90 2.55 -15.78
N LEU A 179 -3.60 1.33 -15.35
CA LEU A 179 -2.72 1.08 -14.22
C LEU A 179 -1.36 0.63 -14.75
N THR A 180 -0.32 1.36 -14.35
CA THR A 180 1.08 1.05 -14.68
C THR A 180 1.87 0.87 -13.38
N ALA A 181 2.82 -0.06 -13.38
CA ALA A 181 3.64 -0.32 -12.20
C ALA A 181 5.09 -0.67 -12.59
N THR A 182 6.04 -0.09 -11.87
CA THR A 182 7.42 -0.56 -11.79
C THR A 182 7.63 -1.18 -10.41
N ILE A 183 7.86 -2.49 -10.36
CA ILE A 183 8.10 -3.29 -9.16
C ILE A 183 9.58 -3.65 -9.16
N GLY A 184 10.38 -2.97 -8.35
CA GLY A 184 11.83 -3.05 -8.40
C GLY A 184 12.39 -2.22 -9.55
N GLY A 185 12.90 -2.88 -10.58
CA GLY A 185 13.49 -2.25 -11.77
C GLY A 185 15.01 -2.00 -11.66
N SER A 186 15.62 -2.23 -10.49
CA SER A 186 17.07 -2.28 -10.32
C SER A 186 17.46 -3.04 -9.05
N PRO A 187 18.72 -3.52 -8.92
CA PRO A 187 19.16 -4.21 -7.70
C PRO A 187 19.04 -3.37 -6.43
N SER A 188 19.17 -2.04 -6.50
CA SER A 188 19.01 -1.14 -5.34
C SER A 188 17.56 -0.84 -4.99
N GLU A 189 16.62 -1.20 -5.86
CA GLU A 189 15.18 -1.07 -5.66
C GLU A 189 14.50 -2.42 -5.44
N ALA A 190 15.27 -3.50 -5.31
CA ALA A 190 14.76 -4.87 -5.17
C ALA A 190 13.77 -4.99 -4.01
N ASN A 191 12.57 -5.53 -4.29
CA ASN A 191 11.67 -5.98 -3.24
C ASN A 191 12.05 -7.39 -2.80
N THR A 192 11.69 -7.74 -1.56
CA THR A 192 11.90 -9.07 -0.98
C THR A 192 10.56 -9.68 -0.60
N PHE A 193 10.33 -10.90 -1.06
CA PHE A 193 9.12 -11.67 -0.77
C PHE A 193 9.52 -12.85 0.12
N VAL A 194 8.98 -12.89 1.34
CA VAL A 194 9.28 -13.88 2.39
C VAL A 194 7.98 -14.59 2.73
N ASP A 195 7.98 -15.93 2.68
CA ASP A 195 6.82 -16.77 3.03
C ASP A 195 5.48 -16.24 2.45
N SER A 196 5.55 -15.62 1.28
CA SER A 196 4.49 -14.88 0.62
C SER A 196 4.21 -15.51 -0.74
N GLY A 197 2.99 -15.29 -1.25
CA GLY A 197 2.47 -16.12 -2.34
C GLY A 197 1.89 -17.43 -1.79
N GLY A 198 1.27 -18.22 -2.67
CA GLY A 198 0.72 -19.52 -2.27
C GLY A 198 1.78 -20.60 -2.22
N THR A 199 1.38 -21.76 -1.72
CA THR A 199 1.97 -23.00 -2.22
C THR A 199 1.52 -23.23 -3.67
N LEU A 200 2.42 -23.69 -4.54
CA LEU A 200 2.12 -24.10 -5.91
C LEU A 200 0.82 -24.94 -5.95
N GLY A 201 -0.26 -24.35 -6.49
CA GLY A 201 -1.58 -24.99 -6.62
C GLY A 201 -2.71 -24.37 -5.79
N ASP A 202 -2.42 -23.45 -4.87
CA ASP A 202 -3.42 -22.58 -4.27
C ASP A 202 -3.63 -21.33 -5.13
N GLN A 203 -4.84 -20.72 -5.14
CA GLN A 203 -5.15 -19.51 -5.91
C GLN A 203 -4.50 -18.26 -5.30
N SER A 204 -3.18 -18.26 -5.17
CA SER A 204 -2.40 -17.17 -4.59
C SER A 204 -1.25 -16.90 -5.56
N TYR A 205 -0.92 -15.61 -5.75
CA TYR A 205 0.06 -15.15 -6.71
C TYR A 205 0.95 -14.10 -6.05
N LEU A 206 2.23 -14.05 -6.40
CA LEU A 206 3.16 -12.98 -6.01
C LEU A 206 2.77 -11.63 -6.63
N VAL A 207 2.22 -11.66 -7.84
CA VAL A 207 1.61 -10.51 -8.51
C VAL A 207 0.32 -10.96 -9.18
N GLU A 208 -0.80 -10.34 -8.82
CA GLU A 208 -2.11 -10.57 -9.44
C GLU A 208 -2.59 -9.31 -10.18
N MET A 209 -3.13 -9.51 -11.38
CA MET A 209 -3.68 -8.45 -12.22
C MET A 209 -5.14 -8.73 -12.56
N SER A 210 -5.99 -7.72 -12.39
CA SER A 210 -7.41 -7.76 -12.75
C SER A 210 -7.75 -6.57 -13.64
N GLY A 211 -8.29 -6.84 -14.84
CA GLY A 211 -8.51 -5.81 -15.86
C GLY A 211 -7.25 -5.40 -16.64
N PRO A 212 -7.36 -4.46 -17.59
CA PRO A 212 -6.27 -4.02 -18.44
C PRO A 212 -5.21 -3.25 -17.65
N THR A 213 -4.11 -3.92 -17.38
CA THR A 213 -2.88 -3.27 -16.92
C THR A 213 -1.96 -3.00 -18.10
N ALA A 214 -1.29 -1.86 -18.11
CA ALA A 214 -0.36 -1.49 -19.17
C ALA A 214 1.08 -1.55 -18.66
N GLY A 215 1.86 -2.53 -19.13
CA GLY A 215 3.31 -2.60 -18.92
C GLY A 215 3.72 -2.66 -17.44
N VAL A 216 3.68 -3.86 -16.86
CA VAL A 216 4.22 -4.10 -15.52
C VAL A 216 5.67 -4.55 -15.67
N ASN A 217 6.61 -3.68 -15.29
CA ASN A 217 8.02 -4.07 -15.16
C ASN A 217 8.25 -4.52 -13.73
N ALA A 218 8.62 -5.78 -13.53
CA ALA A 218 8.85 -6.39 -12.23
C ALA A 218 10.27 -6.98 -12.09
N GLU A 219 11.26 -6.34 -12.70
CA GLU A 219 12.63 -6.83 -12.71
C GLU A 219 13.35 -6.61 -11.37
N HIS A 220 14.41 -7.38 -11.16
CA HIS A 220 15.36 -7.28 -10.05
C HIS A 220 14.78 -7.49 -8.66
N ASN A 221 13.69 -8.25 -8.53
CA ASN A 221 13.13 -8.63 -7.23
C ASN A 221 13.71 -9.95 -6.73
N ASN A 222 13.74 -10.09 -5.39
CA ASN A 222 13.92 -11.36 -4.72
C ASN A 222 12.55 -11.98 -4.41
N TRP A 223 12.05 -12.77 -5.36
CA TRP A 223 10.72 -13.39 -5.32
C TRP A 223 10.56 -14.54 -4.29
N GLY A 224 11.60 -14.86 -3.52
CA GLY A 224 11.56 -16.01 -2.60
C GLY A 224 11.64 -17.38 -3.30
N LEU A 225 11.85 -17.40 -4.63
CA LEU A 225 11.86 -18.60 -5.48
C LEU A 225 13.19 -18.76 -6.21
N CYS A 226 13.56 -20.00 -6.53
CA CYS A 226 14.89 -20.33 -7.05
C CYS A 226 15.00 -20.25 -8.57
N THR A 227 13.89 -20.44 -9.29
CA THR A 227 13.90 -20.52 -10.76
C THR A 227 12.88 -19.59 -11.40
N ALA A 228 13.19 -19.16 -12.62
CA ALA A 228 12.25 -18.39 -13.42
C ALA A 228 10.93 -19.12 -13.69
N ALA A 229 10.93 -20.45 -13.73
CA ALA A 229 9.74 -21.24 -14.01
C ALA A 229 8.79 -21.28 -12.79
N GLU A 230 9.34 -21.28 -11.57
CA GLU A 230 8.55 -21.13 -10.34
C GLU A 230 7.97 -19.72 -10.25
N ILE A 231 8.79 -18.70 -10.54
CA ILE A 231 8.34 -17.29 -10.51
C ILE A 231 7.20 -17.06 -11.51
N GLU A 232 7.35 -17.55 -12.74
CA GLU A 232 6.30 -17.44 -13.77
C GLU A 232 4.96 -18.03 -13.31
N GLN A 233 4.97 -19.16 -12.58
CA GLN A 233 3.74 -19.81 -12.10
C GLN A 233 3.03 -19.01 -11.00
N GLU A 234 3.77 -18.15 -10.30
CA GLU A 234 3.27 -17.30 -9.22
C GLU A 234 2.98 -15.87 -9.68
N ILE A 235 3.17 -15.55 -10.96
CA ILE A 235 2.73 -14.28 -11.54
C ILE A 235 1.49 -14.59 -12.38
N TYR A 236 0.39 -13.91 -12.09
CA TYR A 236 -0.77 -13.99 -12.95
C TYR A 236 -0.58 -13.06 -14.15
N HIS A 237 0.03 -13.58 -15.23
CA HIS A 237 0.13 -12.91 -16.53
C HIS A 237 -0.04 -13.86 -17.72
N GLN A 238 -0.88 -13.46 -18.66
CA GLN A 238 -0.96 -13.89 -20.08
C GLN A 238 -1.19 -15.34 -20.52
N VAL A 239 -1.03 -16.41 -19.73
CA VAL A 239 -1.42 -17.75 -20.27
C VAL A 239 -2.95 -17.91 -20.31
N ASP A 240 -3.68 -17.20 -19.43
CA ASP A 240 -5.12 -17.42 -19.23
C ASP A 240 -6.04 -16.28 -19.74
N ASP A 241 -5.52 -15.05 -19.94
CA ASP A 241 -6.30 -13.94 -20.50
C ASP A 241 -5.46 -12.98 -21.39
N PRO A 242 -5.68 -12.98 -22.72
CA PRO A 242 -4.97 -12.09 -23.65
C PRO A 242 -5.40 -10.61 -23.54
N ALA A 243 -6.42 -10.28 -22.74
CA ALA A 243 -6.80 -8.90 -22.44
C ALA A 243 -5.87 -8.24 -21.38
N GLN A 244 -4.98 -9.00 -20.73
CA GLN A 244 -4.08 -8.49 -19.71
C GLN A 244 -2.66 -8.18 -20.24
N GLY A 245 -1.99 -7.21 -19.59
CA GLY A 245 -0.60 -6.85 -19.86
C GLY A 245 0.39 -7.98 -19.55
N LEU A 246 1.61 -7.89 -20.10
CA LEU A 246 2.74 -8.74 -19.70
C LEU A 246 3.39 -8.21 -18.44
N VAL A 247 3.90 -9.12 -17.61
CA VAL A 247 4.82 -8.83 -16.50
C VAL A 247 6.23 -9.24 -16.92
N ASP A 248 7.14 -8.28 -17.01
CA ASP A 248 8.55 -8.53 -17.26
C ASP A 248 9.29 -8.68 -15.92
N PHE A 249 9.54 -9.91 -15.45
CA PHE A 249 10.15 -10.17 -14.12
C PHE A 249 11.64 -10.53 -14.17
N LYS A 250 12.24 -10.59 -15.35
CA LYS A 250 13.66 -10.94 -15.55
C LYS A 250 14.49 -9.71 -15.86
N PRO A 251 15.67 -9.55 -15.25
CA PRO A 251 16.35 -10.51 -14.36
C PRO A 251 15.71 -10.58 -12.95
N PHE A 252 15.92 -11.67 -12.22
CA PHE A 252 15.50 -11.80 -10.81
C PHE A 252 16.71 -12.09 -9.92
N ILE A 253 16.54 -11.87 -8.62
CA ILE A 253 17.54 -12.17 -7.59
C ILE A 253 17.13 -13.49 -6.93
N ALA A 254 17.95 -14.53 -7.08
CA ALA A 254 17.69 -15.79 -6.38
C ALA A 254 18.00 -15.64 -4.88
N PRO A 255 17.16 -16.17 -3.98
CA PRO A 255 17.46 -16.24 -2.55
C PRO A 255 18.77 -16.99 -2.26
N ASP A 256 19.42 -16.66 -1.14
CA ASP A 256 20.63 -17.37 -0.66
C ASP A 256 20.38 -18.88 -0.43
N SER A 257 19.14 -19.27 -0.17
CA SER A 257 18.74 -20.68 0.01
C SER A 257 18.80 -21.52 -1.27
N CYS A 258 18.96 -20.87 -2.42
CA CYS A 258 19.01 -21.52 -3.74
C CYS A 258 20.45 -21.85 -4.21
N ALA A 259 21.46 -21.55 -3.39
CA ALA A 259 22.88 -21.77 -3.67
C ALA A 259 23.36 -23.22 -3.44
#